data_AF-A0A1Q3GN34-F1
#
_entry.id   AF-A0A1Q3GN34-F1
#
_cell.length_a   1.000
_cell.length_b   1.000
_cell.length_c   1.000
_cell.angle_alpha   90.00
_cell.angle_beta   90.00
_cell.angle_gamma   90.00
#
_symmetry.space_group_name_H-M   'P 1'
#
loop_
_entity.id
_entity.type
_entity.pdbx_description
1 polymer ?
#
loop_
_entity_poly.entity_id
_entity_poly.type
_entity_poly.pdbx_seq_one_letter_code
_entity_poly.pdbx_strand_id
1 'polypeptide(L)'
;MNNKLYSLKEKDIKLILIIYSLLFSVGLFLSVLIILHDTTFINSYSITLKALLGSIGFTLLASTLHYTRKIYKILIDENDKISKGDEKNKFLRLGIIIYLISRPLFSIIFSLFIIIVLKLGVRIVTIEINGVKFNHTFIYTAMSLSFVTGFSVGKVIDTLLEIRNDTIKKTFSK
;
A
#
# COMPACT_ATOMS: atom_id res chain seq x y z
N MET A 1 -18.47 -4.34 -4.62
CA MET A 1 -17.82 -4.50 -5.94
C MET A 1 -17.29 -5.93 -6.23
N ASN A 2 -17.99 -7.01 -5.83
CA ASN A 2 -17.46 -8.38 -5.99
C ASN A 2 -17.33 -8.80 -7.47
N ASN A 3 -18.37 -8.67 -8.30
CA ASN A 3 -18.44 -9.34 -9.62
C ASN A 3 -17.45 -8.94 -10.72
N LYS A 4 -16.54 -7.97 -10.53
CA LYS A 4 -15.62 -7.52 -11.61
C LYS A 4 -14.20 -8.11 -11.56
N LEU A 5 -13.77 -8.68 -10.43
CA LEU A 5 -12.47 -9.37 -10.34
C LEU A 5 -12.47 -10.76 -10.99
N TYR A 6 -13.67 -11.29 -11.28
CA TYR A 6 -13.96 -12.62 -11.83
C TYR A 6 -13.51 -12.84 -13.29
N SER A 7 -12.96 -11.83 -13.96
CA SER A 7 -12.52 -11.95 -15.37
C SER A 7 -11.01 -12.20 -15.53
N LEU A 8 -10.27 -12.41 -14.43
CA LEU A 8 -8.82 -12.63 -14.47
C LEU A 8 -8.52 -14.08 -14.87
N LYS A 9 -7.60 -14.26 -15.81
CA LYS A 9 -7.12 -15.61 -16.15
C LYS A 9 -6.19 -16.09 -15.03
N GLU A 10 -6.10 -17.41 -14.83
CA GLU A 10 -5.17 -18.01 -13.86
C GLU A 10 -3.73 -17.51 -14.00
N LYS A 11 -3.28 -17.25 -15.25
CA LYS A 11 -1.96 -16.68 -15.54
C LYS A 11 -1.77 -15.29 -14.96
N ASP A 12 -2.80 -14.45 -14.97
CA ASP A 12 -2.73 -13.09 -14.43
C ASP A 12 -2.68 -13.12 -12.90
N ILE A 13 -3.46 -14.02 -12.28
CA ILE A 13 -3.46 -14.21 -10.83
C ILE A 13 -2.07 -14.67 -10.36
N LYS A 14 -1.46 -15.64 -11.06
CA LYS A 14 -0.08 -16.08 -10.78
C LYS A 14 0.92 -14.93 -10.93
N LEU A 15 0.84 -14.14 -12.00
CA LEU A 15 1.72 -12.98 -12.21
C LEU A 15 1.59 -11.96 -11.07
N ILE A 16 0.36 -11.63 -10.69
CA ILE A 16 0.08 -10.70 -9.59
C ILE A 16 0.68 -11.24 -8.29
N LEU A 17 0.45 -12.51 -7.95
CA LEU A 17 1.02 -13.12 -6.74
C LEU A 17 2.55 -13.06 -6.72
N ILE A 18 3.22 -13.31 -7.85
CA ILE A 18 4.68 -13.21 -7.95
C ILE A 18 5.16 -11.78 -7.69
N ILE A 19 4.53 -10.78 -8.32
CA ILE A 19 4.87 -9.36 -8.12
C ILE A 19 4.70 -8.97 -6.65
N TYR A 20 3.58 -9.35 -6.03
CA TYR A 20 3.30 -9.04 -4.64
C TYR A 20 4.26 -9.75 -3.66
N SER A 21 4.69 -10.97 -3.97
CA SER A 21 5.72 -11.70 -3.21
C SER A 21 7.10 -11.03 -3.30
N LEU A 22 7.49 -10.56 -4.48
CA LEU A 22 8.71 -9.78 -4.65
C LEU A 22 8.67 -8.46 -3.87
N LEU A 23 7.56 -7.71 -3.98
CA LEU A 23 7.36 -6.47 -3.23
C LEU A 23 7.38 -6.70 -1.71
N PHE A 24 6.79 -7.81 -1.24
CA PHE A 24 6.84 -8.20 0.17
C PHE A 24 8.29 -8.44 0.61
N SER A 25 9.07 -9.16 -0.20
CA SER A 25 10.48 -9.45 0.10
C SER A 25 11.33 -8.18 0.15
N VAL A 26 11.12 -7.25 -0.79
CA VAL A 26 11.79 -5.93 -0.79
C VAL A 26 11.39 -5.11 0.44
N GLY A 27 10.09 -5.08 0.77
CA GLY A 27 9.59 -4.40 1.96
C GLY A 27 10.20 -4.95 3.24
N LEU A 28 10.25 -6.28 3.38
CA LEU A 28 10.83 -6.98 4.52
C LEU A 28 12.31 -6.67 4.66
N PHE A 29 13.07 -6.76 3.55
CA PHE A 29 14.49 -6.46 3.54
C PHE A 29 14.78 -5.02 3.98
N LEU A 30 14.08 -4.03 3.42
CA LEU A 30 14.22 -2.62 3.82
C LEU A 30 13.88 -2.41 5.31
N SER A 31 12.76 -2.97 5.77
CA SER A 31 12.33 -2.84 7.16
C SER A 31 13.32 -3.45 8.15
N VAL A 32 13.83 -4.65 7.86
CA VAL A 32 14.82 -5.32 8.70
C VAL A 32 16.14 -4.55 8.72
N LEU A 33 16.62 -4.09 7.56
CA LEU A 33 17.85 -3.30 7.49
C LEU A 33 17.78 -2.04 8.35
N ILE A 34 16.66 -1.30 8.31
CA ILE A 34 16.52 -0.08 9.11
C ILE A 34 16.45 -0.38 10.61
N ILE A 35 15.75 -1.44 11.02
CA ILE A 35 15.69 -1.87 12.42
C ILE A 35 17.07 -2.30 12.92
N LEU A 36 17.80 -3.09 12.13
CA LEU A 36 19.18 -3.51 12.46
C LEU A 36 20.10 -2.29 12.56
N HIS A 37 20.08 -1.41 11.57
CA HIS A 37 20.93 -0.22 11.58
C HIS A 37 20.61 0.73 12.74
N ASP A 38 19.35 0.77 13.20
CA ASP A 38 19.01 1.58 14.37
C ASP A 38 19.49 0.95 15.69
N THR A 39 19.45 -0.38 15.79
CA THR A 39 19.88 -1.13 16.99
C THR A 39 21.40 -1.29 17.12
N THR A 40 22.14 -1.34 16.00
CA THR A 40 23.60 -1.53 16.01
C THR A 40 24.41 -0.27 16.36
N PHE A 41 23.78 0.84 16.76
CA PHE A 41 24.40 2.14 17.09
C PHE A 41 25.31 2.77 16.01
N ILE A 42 25.45 2.15 14.84
CA ILE A 42 26.11 2.71 13.67
C ILE A 42 25.21 3.85 13.17
N ASN A 43 25.67 5.09 13.32
CA ASN A 43 24.86 6.27 13.00
C ASN A 43 25.24 6.91 11.66
N SER A 44 25.28 6.10 10.60
CA SER A 44 25.67 6.54 9.26
C SER A 44 24.61 7.35 8.52
N TYR A 45 23.32 7.24 8.92
CA TYR A 45 22.20 7.89 8.25
C TYR A 45 21.44 8.84 9.16
N SER A 46 20.95 9.95 8.60
CA SER A 46 20.06 10.86 9.32
C SER A 46 18.76 10.15 9.73
N ILE A 47 18.22 10.56 10.87
CA ILE A 47 16.98 10.00 11.44
C ILE A 47 15.80 10.13 10.47
N THR A 48 15.75 11.22 9.70
CA THR A 48 14.76 11.44 8.64
C THR A 48 14.87 10.39 7.53
N LEU A 49 16.09 10.03 7.11
CA LEU A 49 16.31 9.06 6.04
C LEU A 49 15.99 7.64 6.49
N LYS A 50 16.32 7.30 7.75
CA LYS A 50 15.89 6.05 8.39
C LYS A 50 14.37 5.94 8.44
N ALA A 51 13.69 6.99 8.90
CA ALA A 51 12.23 7.04 8.95
C ALA A 51 11.62 6.88 7.56
N LEU A 52 12.16 7.55 6.54
CA LEU A 52 11.65 7.47 5.17
C LEU A 52 11.78 6.05 4.59
N LEU A 53 12.96 5.45 4.65
CA LEU A 53 13.20 4.11 4.12
C LEU A 53 12.42 3.04 4.91
N GLY A 54 12.37 3.15 6.23
CA GLY A 54 11.61 2.25 7.09
C GLY A 54 10.13 2.31 6.79
N SER A 55 9.58 3.52 6.64
CA SER A 55 8.19 3.77 6.28
C SER A 55 7.83 3.21 4.90
N ILE A 56 8.71 3.35 3.90
CA ILE A 56 8.50 2.72 2.58
C ILE A 56 8.42 1.19 2.74
N GLY A 57 9.34 0.59 3.49
CA GLY A 57 9.33 -0.84 3.77
C GLY A 57 8.04 -1.31 4.45
N PHE A 58 7.62 -0.64 5.53
CA PHE A 58 6.39 -0.99 6.25
C PHE A 58 5.12 -0.76 5.41
N THR A 59 5.11 0.24 4.54
CA THR A 59 4.01 0.49 3.60
C THR A 59 3.90 -0.60 2.54
N LEU A 60 5.03 -1.05 2.01
CA LEU A 60 5.09 -2.17 1.07
C LEU A 60 4.60 -3.46 1.74
N LEU A 61 5.04 -3.76 2.96
CA LEU A 61 4.54 -4.90 3.74
C LEU A 61 3.02 -4.82 3.98
N ALA A 62 2.53 -3.66 4.42
CA ALA A 62 1.12 -3.47 4.71
C ALA A 62 0.23 -3.64 3.47
N SER A 63 0.62 -2.99 2.38
CA SER A 63 -0.11 -3.08 1.11
C SER A 63 -0.09 -4.52 0.58
N THR A 64 1.09 -5.15 0.50
CA THR A 64 1.22 -6.52 0.00
C THR A 64 0.44 -7.56 0.82
N LEU A 65 0.43 -7.44 2.15
CA LEU A 65 -0.41 -8.29 3.03
C LEU A 65 -1.90 -8.12 2.76
N HIS A 66 -2.36 -6.87 2.64
CA HIS A 66 -3.76 -6.57 2.35
C HIS A 66 -4.23 -7.23 1.05
N TYR A 67 -3.43 -7.13 -0.01
CA TYR A 67 -3.79 -7.65 -1.33
C TYR A 67 -3.66 -9.15 -1.42
N THR A 68 -2.61 -9.73 -0.87
CA THR A 68 -2.44 -11.18 -0.83
C THR A 68 -3.64 -11.83 -0.13
N ARG A 69 -4.10 -11.25 0.99
CA ARG A 69 -5.34 -11.68 1.67
C ARG A 69 -6.58 -11.55 0.79
N LYS A 70 -6.72 -10.45 0.03
CA LYS A 70 -7.88 -10.23 -0.85
C LYS A 70 -7.92 -11.25 -1.98
N ILE A 71 -6.77 -11.52 -2.61
CA ILE A 71 -6.63 -12.53 -3.68
C ILE A 71 -6.87 -13.94 -3.12
N TYR A 72 -6.31 -14.25 -1.96
CA TYR A 72 -6.51 -15.53 -1.27
C TYR A 72 -8.00 -15.79 -1.00
N LYS A 73 -8.72 -14.78 -0.47
CA LYS A 73 -10.17 -14.90 -0.22
C LYS A 73 -10.95 -15.15 -1.51
N ILE A 74 -10.60 -14.43 -2.59
CA ILE A 74 -11.21 -14.62 -3.91
C ILE A 74 -10.99 -16.05 -4.41
N LEU A 75 -9.77 -16.57 -4.32
CA LEU A 75 -9.46 -17.94 -4.77
C LEU A 75 -10.22 -19.03 -4.00
N ILE A 76 -10.48 -18.82 -2.70
CA ILE A 76 -11.22 -19.77 -1.87
C ILE A 76 -12.74 -19.64 -2.08
N ASP A 77 -13.26 -18.42 -2.09
CA ASP A 77 -14.69 -18.16 -2.28
C ASP A 77 -15.15 -18.51 -3.72
N GLU A 78 -14.23 -18.56 -4.70
CA GLU A 78 -14.53 -18.81 -6.12
C GLU A 78 -14.10 -20.19 -6.65
N ASN A 79 -13.80 -21.18 -5.80
CA ASN A 79 -13.53 -22.55 -6.27
C ASN A 79 -14.67 -23.13 -7.17
N ASP A 80 -15.85 -22.51 -7.20
CA ASP A 80 -16.96 -22.86 -8.09
C ASP A 80 -17.11 -22.01 -9.38
N LYS A 81 -16.39 -20.88 -9.56
CA LYS A 81 -16.68 -19.91 -10.65
C LYS A 81 -15.48 -19.19 -11.27
N ILE A 82 -14.30 -19.80 -11.33
CA ILE A 82 -13.22 -19.30 -12.19
C ILE A 82 -13.68 -19.41 -13.65
N SER A 83 -14.18 -18.29 -14.17
CA SER A 83 -14.71 -18.22 -15.53
C SER A 83 -13.59 -18.49 -16.52
N LYS A 84 -13.75 -19.52 -17.36
CA LYS A 84 -12.88 -19.78 -18.51
C LYS A 84 -12.94 -18.56 -19.41
N GLY A 85 -11.94 -17.70 -19.28
CA GLY A 85 -12.02 -16.29 -19.63
C GLY A 85 -12.59 -16.00 -21.02
N ASP A 86 -13.68 -15.23 -21.05
CA ASP A 86 -14.21 -14.64 -22.27
C ASP A 86 -13.20 -13.65 -22.86
N GLU A 87 -12.77 -13.90 -24.10
CA GLU A 87 -11.85 -13.04 -24.85
C GLU A 87 -12.41 -11.62 -25.11
N LYS A 88 -13.72 -11.42 -24.91
CA LYS A 88 -14.46 -10.20 -25.29
C LYS A 88 -14.11 -8.95 -24.49
N ASN A 89 -13.30 -9.01 -23.43
CA ASN A 89 -13.05 -7.85 -22.57
C ASN A 89 -11.56 -7.64 -22.20
N LYS A 90 -10.67 -7.67 -23.20
CA LYS A 90 -9.23 -7.40 -23.03
C LYS A 90 -8.93 -6.07 -22.31
N PHE A 91 -9.68 -5.00 -22.60
CA PHE A 91 -9.51 -3.69 -21.95
C PHE A 91 -9.87 -3.70 -20.46
N LEU A 92 -10.94 -4.42 -20.09
CA LEU A 92 -11.35 -4.54 -18.69
C LEU A 92 -10.31 -5.30 -17.88
N ARG A 93 -9.75 -6.38 -18.44
CA ARG A 93 -8.66 -7.15 -17.84
C ARG A 93 -7.39 -6.29 -17.65
N LEU A 94 -7.01 -5.51 -18.66
CA LEU A 94 -5.88 -4.57 -18.58
C LEU A 94 -6.10 -3.55 -17.45
N GLY A 95 -7.31 -2.99 -17.35
CA GLY A 95 -7.69 -2.04 -16.29
C GLY A 95 -7.55 -2.63 -14.89
N ILE A 96 -7.92 -3.90 -14.69
CA ILE A 96 -7.76 -4.59 -13.41
C ILE A 96 -6.28 -4.80 -13.07
N ILE A 97 -5.45 -5.19 -14.04
CA ILE A 97 -4.01 -5.38 -13.83
C ILE A 97 -3.34 -4.04 -13.47
N ILE A 98 -3.59 -2.98 -14.23
CA ILE A 98 -3.06 -1.63 -13.96
C ILE A 98 -3.50 -1.16 -12.58
N TYR A 99 -4.77 -1.39 -12.22
CA TYR A 99 -5.31 -1.05 -10.91
C TYR A 99 -4.58 -1.78 -9.76
N LEU A 100 -4.30 -3.07 -9.93
CA LEU A 100 -3.59 -3.85 -8.92
C LEU A 100 -2.10 -3.49 -8.82
N ILE A 101 -1.45 -3.13 -9.93
CA ILE A 101 -0.03 -2.73 -9.92
C ILE A 101 0.16 -1.29 -9.40
N SER A 102 -0.77 -0.38 -9.69
CA SER A 102 -0.69 1.02 -9.25
C SER A 102 -0.95 1.20 -7.74
N ARG A 103 -1.62 0.25 -7.09
CA ARG A 103 -1.98 0.32 -5.66
C ARG A 103 -0.80 0.38 -4.68
N PRO A 104 0.26 -0.44 -4.82
CA PRO A 104 1.49 -0.27 -4.06
C PRO A 104 2.13 1.10 -4.26
N LEU A 105 2.11 1.64 -5.50
CA LEU A 105 2.65 2.97 -5.79
C LEU A 105 1.87 4.07 -5.04
N PHE A 106 0.54 4.01 -5.05
CA PHE A 106 -0.28 4.92 -4.26
C PHE A 106 0.02 4.80 -2.76
N SER A 107 0.21 3.59 -2.27
CA SER A 107 0.53 3.35 -0.87
C SER A 107 1.83 4.05 -0.48
N ILE A 108 2.88 3.93 -1.31
CA ILE A 108 4.17 4.62 -1.11
C ILE A 108 3.96 6.14 -1.07
N ILE A 109 3.20 6.70 -2.01
CA ILE A 109 2.91 8.15 -2.06
C ILE A 109 2.21 8.61 -0.78
N PHE A 110 1.21 7.87 -0.31
CA PHE A 110 0.52 8.18 0.96
C PHE A 110 1.45 8.09 2.16
N SER A 111 2.39 7.15 2.18
CA SER A 111 3.41 7.07 3.23
C SER A 111 4.34 8.29 3.23
N LEU A 112 4.79 8.75 2.05
CA LEU A 112 5.58 9.99 1.95
C LEU A 112 4.80 11.19 2.47
N PHE A 113 3.52 11.29 2.12
CA PHE A 113 2.63 12.33 2.64
C PHE A 113 2.54 12.29 4.17
N ILE A 114 2.38 11.10 4.76
CA ILE A 114 2.34 10.92 6.22
C ILE A 114 3.64 11.36 6.90
N ILE A 115 4.81 11.04 6.32
CA ILE A 115 6.09 11.48 6.87
C ILE A 115 6.19 13.01 6.87
N ILE A 116 5.72 13.66 5.81
CA ILE A 116 5.69 15.13 5.71
C ILE A 116 4.76 15.70 6.78
N VAL A 117 3.55 15.16 6.92
CA VAL A 117 2.57 15.58 7.93
C VAL A 117 3.14 15.40 9.35
N LEU A 118 3.77 14.27 9.66
CA LEU A 118 4.41 14.03 10.95
C LEU A 118 5.54 15.03 11.21
N LYS A 119 6.38 15.28 10.21
CA LYS A 119 7.48 16.24 10.32
C LYS A 119 6.96 17.67 10.57
N LEU A 120 5.89 18.06 9.89
CA LEU A 120 5.21 19.35 10.12
C LEU A 120 4.57 19.40 11.50
N GLY A 121 3.87 18.35 11.91
CA GLY A 121 3.21 18.27 13.22
C GLY A 121 4.19 18.41 14.37
N VAL A 122 5.32 17.68 14.34
CA VAL A 122 6.38 17.83 15.35
C VAL A 122 6.94 19.25 15.35
N ARG A 123 7.15 19.87 14.19
CA ARG A 123 7.64 21.25 14.10
C ARG A 123 6.66 22.30 14.64
N ILE A 124 5.36 22.08 14.48
CA ILE A 124 4.31 22.99 14.96
C ILE A 124 4.14 22.88 16.49
N VAL A 125 4.10 21.65 17.02
CA VAL A 125 3.90 21.42 18.46
C VAL A 125 5.12 21.81 19.28
N THR A 126 6.31 21.61 18.73
CA THR A 126 7.57 22.00 19.36
C THR A 126 7.92 23.42 18.93
N ILE A 127 7.19 24.40 19.50
CA ILE A 127 7.56 25.83 19.47
C ILE A 127 9.06 25.91 19.73
N GLU A 128 9.80 26.69 18.92
CA GLU A 128 11.26 26.72 18.70
C GLU A 128 12.17 26.88 19.93
N ILE A 129 11.96 26.09 20.98
CA ILE A 129 12.80 26.04 22.16
C ILE A 129 13.92 25.05 21.82
N ASN A 130 14.95 25.58 21.18
CA ASN A 130 16.27 24.97 21.01
C ASN A 130 16.31 23.65 20.22
N GLY A 131 16.40 23.75 18.88
CA GLY A 131 17.10 22.76 18.05
C GLY A 131 16.70 21.30 18.29
N VAL A 132 15.40 21.02 18.27
CA VAL A 132 14.85 19.69 18.53
C VAL A 132 15.44 18.68 17.54
N LYS A 133 16.34 17.83 18.03
CA LYS A 133 16.83 16.68 17.29
C LYS A 133 15.72 15.65 17.27
N PHE A 134 15.29 15.23 16.08
CA PHE A 134 14.41 14.07 15.94
C PHE A 134 15.03 12.90 16.72
N ASN A 135 14.22 12.16 17.47
CA ASN A 135 14.67 11.00 18.25
C ASN A 135 14.28 9.70 17.52
N HIS A 136 14.88 8.57 17.88
CA HIS A 136 14.56 7.23 17.40
C HIS A 136 13.07 6.90 17.47
N THR A 137 12.34 7.43 18.46
CA THR A 137 10.87 7.32 18.55
C THR A 137 10.15 7.83 17.31
N PHE A 138 10.68 8.85 16.62
CA PHE A 138 10.12 9.36 15.37
C PHE A 138 10.17 8.29 14.26
N ILE A 139 11.26 7.51 14.19
CA ILE A 139 11.43 6.45 13.18
C ILE A 139 10.33 5.40 13.34
N TYR A 140 10.17 4.85 14.54
CA TYR A 140 9.17 3.83 14.82
C TYR A 140 7.73 4.34 14.65
N THR A 141 7.47 5.60 15.02
CA THR A 141 6.16 6.24 14.83
C THR A 141 5.83 6.39 13.36
N ALA A 142 6.77 6.89 12.55
CA ALA A 142 6.62 7.02 11.11
C ALA A 142 6.39 5.65 10.45
N MET A 143 7.17 4.63 10.81
CA MET A 143 7.03 3.26 10.29
C MET A 143 5.66 2.67 10.61
N SER A 144 5.21 2.82 11.86
CA SER A 144 3.91 2.30 12.31
C SER A 144 2.74 2.99 11.59
N LEU A 145 2.78 4.32 11.48
CA LEU A 145 1.71 5.07 10.82
C LEU A 145 1.68 4.80 9.31
N SER A 146 2.85 4.68 8.69
CA SER A 146 3.01 4.26 7.29
C SER A 146 2.46 2.86 7.02
N PHE A 147 2.58 1.93 7.97
CA PHE A 147 1.94 0.62 7.86
C PHE A 147 0.40 0.74 7.83
N VAL A 148 -0.16 1.51 8.77
CA VAL A 148 -1.61 1.71 8.85
C VAL A 148 -2.14 2.35 7.56
N THR A 149 -1.42 3.33 7.01
CA THR A 149 -1.82 3.96 5.75
C THR A 149 -1.67 3.01 4.58
N GLY A 150 -0.55 2.29 4.44
CA GLY A 150 -0.37 1.29 3.38
C GLY A 150 -1.46 0.21 3.39
N PHE A 151 -1.91 -0.22 4.57
CA PHE A 151 -3.02 -1.16 4.70
C PHE A 151 -4.38 -0.54 4.34
N SER A 152 -4.58 0.74 4.66
CA SER A 152 -5.85 1.44 4.51
C SER A 152 -6.09 1.99 3.10
N VAL A 153 -5.02 2.33 2.37
CA VAL A 153 -5.09 2.86 0.99
C VAL A 153 -5.89 1.94 0.08
N GLY A 154 -5.80 0.63 0.29
CA GLY A 154 -6.60 -0.33 -0.45
C GLY A 154 -8.10 -0.16 -0.25
N LYS A 155 -8.55 0.13 0.97
CA LYS A 155 -9.96 0.42 1.24
C LYS A 155 -10.37 1.78 0.68
N VAL A 156 -9.55 2.81 0.88
CA VAL A 156 -9.83 4.18 0.40
C VAL A 156 -10.06 4.20 -1.10
N ILE A 157 -9.17 3.57 -1.88
CA ILE A 157 -9.32 3.51 -3.33
C ILE A 157 -10.58 2.73 -3.73
N ASP A 158 -10.90 1.63 -3.03
CA ASP A 158 -12.13 0.87 -3.31
C ASP A 158 -13.39 1.73 -3.04
N THR A 159 -13.42 2.46 -1.91
CA THR A 159 -14.53 3.36 -1.55
C THR A 159 -14.70 4.51 -2.54
N LEU A 160 -13.60 5.12 -3.01
CA LEU A 160 -13.67 6.18 -4.02
C LEU A 160 -14.27 5.69 -5.35
N LEU A 161 -13.97 4.45 -5.74
CA LEU A 161 -14.58 3.85 -6.93
C LEU A 161 -16.07 3.54 -6.74
N GLU A 162 -16.49 3.14 -5.54
CA GLU A 162 -17.90 2.90 -5.22
C GLU A 162 -18.70 4.21 -5.28
N ILE A 163 -18.20 5.27 -4.63
CA ILE A 163 -18.81 6.62 -4.70
C ILE A 163 -18.98 7.07 -6.15
N ARG A 164 -17.93 6.92 -6.98
CA ARG A 164 -18.00 7.28 -8.41
C ARG A 164 -19.13 6.55 -9.14
N ASN A 165 -19.27 5.24 -8.93
CA ASN A 165 -20.29 4.45 -9.62
C ASN A 165 -21.71 4.85 -9.18
N ASP A 166 -21.89 5.21 -7.91
CA ASP A 166 -23.16 5.68 -7.39
C ASP A 166 -23.52 7.07 -7.92
N THR A 167 -22.54 7.97 -8.04
CA THR A 167 -22.73 9.29 -8.67
C THR A 167 -23.16 9.14 -10.14
N ILE A 168 -22.46 8.29 -10.91
CA ILE A 168 -22.80 8.06 -12.33
C ILE A 168 -24.23 7.52 -12.45
N LYS A 169 -24.62 6.53 -11.65
CA LYS A 169 -25.99 6.00 -11.68
C LYS A 169 -27.05 7.06 -11.40
N LYS A 170 -26.80 7.95 -10.43
CA LYS A 170 -27.72 9.05 -10.08
C LYS A 170 -27.82 10.12 -11.17
N THR A 171 -26.74 10.37 -11.91
CA THR A 171 -26.72 11.37 -12.99
C THR A 171 -27.41 10.87 -14.26
N PHE A 172 -27.33 9.58 -14.56
CA PHE A 172 -27.93 8.98 -15.77
C PHE A 172 -29.29 8.30 -15.53
N SER A 173 -29.82 8.32 -14.30
CA SER A 173 -31.20 7.87 -13.99
C SER A 173 -32.22 9.03 -13.92
N LYS A 174 -31.89 10.17 -14.52
CA LYS A 174 -32.75 11.35 -14.69
C LYS A 174 -32.86 11.65 -16.17
#